data_AF-I1VEW0-F1
#
_entry.id   AF-I1VEW0-F1
#
_cell.length_a   1.000
_cell.length_b   1.000
_cell.length_c   1.000
_cell.angle_alpha   90.00
_cell.angle_beta   90.00
_cell.angle_gamma   90.00
#
_symmetry.space_group_name_H-M   'P 1'
#
loop_
_entity.id
_entity.type
_entity.pdbx_description
1 polymer ?
#
loop_
_entity_poly.entity_id
_entity_poly.type
_entity_poly.pdbx_seq_one_letter_code
_entity_poly.pdbx_strand_id
1 'polypeptide(L)'
;MAALATSQLVDTIIEGKTGFHMGRLSVDCNVVEPADVKKVATTLQRAIKVVGTPAYEEMVRNCMIQDLSWKGPAKNWENVLLSLGVAGGEPGVEGEEIAPLAKENVAAP
;
A
#
# COMPACT_ATOMS: atom_id res chain seq x y z
N MET A 1 3.94 -5.44 -8.38
CA MET A 1 3.91 -5.86 -6.96
C MET A 1 2.81 -6.89 -6.76
N ALA A 2 3.06 -7.99 -6.04
CA ALA A 2 2.03 -8.98 -5.71
C ALA A 2 1.81 -8.96 -4.18
N ALA A 3 0.57 -8.79 -3.74
CA ALA A 3 0.26 -8.48 -2.36
C ALA A 3 -0.81 -9.44 -1.79
N LEU A 4 -0.65 -9.75 -0.51
CA LEU A 4 -1.64 -10.48 0.27
C LEU A 4 -2.91 -9.64 0.36
N ALA A 5 -4.11 -10.21 0.18
CA ALA A 5 -5.34 -9.45 0.42
C ALA A 5 -5.67 -9.42 1.92
N THR A 6 -4.80 -8.80 2.72
CA THR A 6 -5.10 -8.35 4.08
C THR A 6 -5.66 -6.94 4.02
N SER A 7 -6.44 -6.52 5.02
CA SER A 7 -7.24 -5.27 4.98
C SER A 7 -6.47 -4.06 4.45
N GLN A 8 -5.26 -3.80 4.97
CA GLN A 8 -4.45 -2.65 4.54
C GLN A 8 -4.00 -2.74 3.07
N LEU A 9 -3.69 -3.93 2.58
CA LEU A 9 -3.24 -4.14 1.20
C LEU A 9 -4.40 -4.10 0.21
N VAL A 10 -5.60 -4.49 0.64
CA VAL A 10 -6.82 -4.35 -0.17
C VAL A 10 -7.12 -2.89 -0.48
N ASP A 11 -6.90 -2.00 0.48
CA ASP A 11 -7.20 -0.57 0.32
C ASP A 11 -6.12 0.21 -0.44
N THR A 12 -4.88 -0.31 -0.49
CA THR A 12 -3.72 0.40 -1.08
C THR A 12 -3.25 -0.18 -2.43
N ILE A 13 -3.60 -1.42 -2.73
CA ILE A 13 -3.28 -2.05 -4.02
C ILE A 13 -4.54 -2.15 -4.87
N ILE A 14 -4.48 -1.60 -6.08
CA ILE A 14 -5.55 -1.67 -7.07
C ILE A 14 -5.14 -2.71 -8.12
N GLU A 15 -5.93 -3.77 -8.23
CA GLU A 15 -5.71 -4.88 -9.18
C GLU A 15 -5.45 -4.35 -10.60
N GLY A 16 -4.34 -4.75 -11.20
CA GLY A 16 -3.95 -4.39 -12.55
C GLY A 16 -3.48 -2.93 -12.74
N LYS A 17 -3.64 -2.05 -11.74
CA LYS A 17 -3.17 -0.66 -11.80
C LYS A 17 -1.88 -0.43 -11.01
N THR A 18 -1.83 -0.91 -9.77
CA THR A 18 -0.67 -0.74 -8.88
C THR A 18 -0.12 -2.07 -8.37
N GLY A 19 -0.84 -3.17 -8.58
CA GLY A 19 -0.36 -4.51 -8.27
C GLY A 19 -1.37 -5.61 -8.58
N PHE A 20 -1.13 -6.78 -7.99
CA PHE A 20 -1.99 -7.95 -8.12
C PHE A 20 -2.31 -8.53 -6.74
N HIS A 21 -3.59 -8.79 -6.51
CA HIS A 21 -4.10 -9.47 -5.33
C HIS A 21 -3.98 -10.99 -5.48
N MET A 22 -3.57 -11.66 -4.41
CA MET A 22 -3.61 -13.13 -4.32
C MET A 22 -4.80 -13.67 -3.51
N GLY A 23 -5.67 -12.78 -3.04
CA GLY A 23 -6.74 -13.12 -2.12
C GLY A 23 -6.25 -13.34 -0.69
N ARG A 24 -7.19 -13.65 0.20
CA ARG A 24 -6.92 -13.87 1.62
C ARG A 24 -6.35 -15.27 1.83
N LEU A 25 -5.31 -15.37 2.68
CA LEU A 25 -4.76 -16.65 3.13
C LEU A 25 -5.40 -17.06 4.46
N SER A 26 -5.11 -18.30 4.86
CA SER A 26 -5.46 -18.83 6.17
C SER A 26 -4.97 -17.90 7.29
N VAL A 27 -5.78 -17.80 8.33
CA VAL A 27 -5.44 -17.08 9.56
C VAL A 27 -4.72 -17.95 10.57
N ASP A 28 -4.62 -19.26 10.33
CA ASP A 28 -3.85 -20.16 11.17
C ASP A 28 -2.36 -20.03 10.82
N CYS A 29 -1.62 -19.30 11.65
CA CYS A 29 -0.20 -19.05 11.46
C CYS A 29 0.68 -20.31 11.62
N ASN A 30 0.15 -21.39 12.18
CA ASN A 30 0.90 -22.63 12.39
C ASN A 30 0.79 -23.60 11.21
N VAL A 31 -0.04 -23.28 10.21
CA VAL A 31 -0.33 -24.15 9.08
C VAL A 31 -0.06 -23.41 7.77
N VAL A 32 0.67 -24.07 6.88
CA VAL A 32 0.80 -23.63 5.49
C VAL A 32 -0.21 -24.39 4.66
N GLU A 33 -1.35 -23.76 4.38
CA GLU A 33 -2.40 -24.37 3.59
C GLU A 33 -1.94 -24.57 2.13
N PRO A 34 -2.02 -25.79 1.57
CA PRO A 34 -1.65 -26.05 0.17
C PRO A 34 -2.41 -25.16 -0.83
N ALA A 35 -3.66 -24.82 -0.50
CA ALA A 35 -4.46 -23.90 -1.29
C ALA A 35 -3.87 -22.49 -1.36
N ASP A 36 -3.24 -22.04 -0.27
CA ASP A 36 -2.61 -20.71 -0.19
C ASP A 36 -1.30 -20.67 -0.96
N VAL A 37 -0.49 -21.73 -0.88
CA VAL A 37 0.70 -21.90 -1.74
C VAL A 37 0.31 -21.78 -3.22
N LYS A 38 -0.80 -22.43 -3.61
CA LYS A 38 -1.32 -22.35 -4.98
C LYS A 38 -1.75 -20.94 -5.37
N LYS A 39 -2.43 -20.19 -4.49
CA LYS A 39 -2.81 -18.79 -4.73
C LYS A 39 -1.57 -17.92 -4.98
N VAL A 40 -0.58 -18.01 -4.10
CA VAL A 40 0.68 -17.26 -4.20
C VAL A 40 1.36 -17.56 -5.54
N ALA A 41 1.58 -18.84 -5.85
CA ALA A 41 2.26 -19.26 -7.08
C ALA A 41 1.51 -18.79 -8.34
N THR A 42 0.18 -18.91 -8.36
CA THR A 42 -0.64 -18.51 -9.50
C THR A 42 -0.60 -17.00 -9.73
N THR A 43 -0.68 -16.20 -8.65
CA THR A 43 -0.62 -14.73 -8.77
C THR A 43 0.76 -14.27 -9.20
N LEU A 44 1.84 -14.88 -8.72
CA LEU A 44 3.20 -14.55 -9.16
C LEU A 44 3.42 -14.88 -10.63
N GLN A 45 2.95 -16.04 -11.10
CA GLN A 45 3.02 -16.41 -12.52
C GLN A 45 2.28 -15.41 -13.41
N ARG A 46 1.11 -14.91 -12.97
CA ARG A 46 0.39 -13.84 -13.67
C ARG A 46 1.19 -12.54 -13.68
N ALA A 47 1.75 -12.12 -12.54
CA ALA A 47 2.51 -10.89 -12.43
C ALA A 47 3.76 -10.90 -13.33
N ILE A 48 4.52 -11.99 -13.35
CA ILE A 48 5.74 -12.13 -14.16
C ILE A 48 5.42 -12.03 -15.66
N LYS A 49 4.28 -12.57 -16.11
CA LYS A 49 3.86 -12.47 -17.53
C LYS A 49 3.63 -11.04 -18.00
N VAL A 50 3.38 -10.10 -17.08
CA VAL A 50 3.13 -8.69 -17.41
C VAL A 50 4.44 -7.90 -17.45
N VAL A 51 5.50 -8.37 -16.80
CA VAL A 51 6.81 -7.69 -16.79
C VAL A 51 7.35 -7.51 -18.22
N GLY A 52 7.85 -6.30 -18.51
CA GLY A 52 8.37 -5.94 -19.83
C GLY A 52 7.29 -5.56 -20.86
N THR A 53 6.01 -5.60 -20.50
CA THR A 53 4.92 -5.09 -21.34
C THR A 53 4.64 -3.61 -21.05
N PRO A 54 4.00 -2.86 -21.98
CA PRO A 54 3.57 -1.49 -21.71
C PRO A 54 2.66 -1.35 -20.49
N ALA A 55 1.84 -2.36 -20.19
CA ALA A 55 0.99 -2.39 -19.01
C ALA A 55 1.80 -2.43 -17.70
N TYR A 56 2.98 -3.08 -17.70
CA TYR A 56 3.89 -3.03 -16.56
C TYR A 56 4.50 -1.64 -16.37
N GLU A 57 4.90 -0.97 -17.45
CA GLU A 57 5.41 0.40 -17.35
C GLU A 57 4.35 1.37 -16.82
N GLU A 58 3.11 1.21 -17.26
CA GLU A 58 1.98 1.96 -16.73
C GLU A 58 1.77 1.67 -15.24
N MET A 59 1.83 0.40 -14.84
CA MET A 59 1.74 0.02 -13.43
C MET A 59 2.86 0.65 -12.59
N VAL A 60 4.10 0.68 -13.09
CA VAL A 60 5.23 1.35 -12.43
C VAL A 60 4.96 2.84 -12.28
N ARG A 61 4.51 3.52 -13.36
CA ARG A 61 4.14 4.94 -13.29
C ARG A 61 3.03 5.18 -12.27
N ASN A 62 1.97 4.39 -12.30
CA ASN A 62 0.86 4.47 -11.35
C ASN A 62 1.32 4.28 -9.90
N CYS A 63 2.32 3.43 -9.65
CA CYS A 63 2.94 3.33 -8.33
C CYS A 63 3.68 4.60 -7.93
N MET A 64 4.47 5.18 -8.84
CA MET A 64 5.34 6.32 -8.56
C MET A 64 4.61 7.67 -8.43
N ILE A 65 3.45 7.83 -9.06
CA ILE A 65 2.67 9.09 -9.03
C ILE A 65 1.74 9.22 -7.82
N GLN A 66 1.63 8.18 -6.98
CA GLN A 66 0.80 8.25 -5.79
C GLN A 66 1.39 9.21 -4.77
N ASP A 67 0.55 10.09 -4.23
CA ASP A 67 0.89 10.86 -3.04
C ASP A 67 0.79 9.94 -1.82
N LEU A 68 1.94 9.39 -1.43
CA LEU A 68 2.11 8.55 -0.24
C LEU A 68 2.67 9.34 0.95
N SER A 69 2.64 10.69 0.87
CA SER A 69 3.01 11.57 1.97
C SER A 69 1.98 11.52 3.10
N TRP A 70 2.33 12.05 4.27
CA TRP A 70 1.42 12.20 5.39
C TRP A 70 0.41 13.34 5.21
N LYS A 71 0.50 14.16 4.16
CA LYS A 71 -0.39 15.32 3.97
C LYS A 71 -1.88 14.93 3.98
N GLY A 72 -2.25 13.96 3.15
CA GLY A 72 -3.62 13.44 3.10
C GLY A 72 -4.04 12.75 4.41
N PRO A 73 -3.30 11.74 4.88
CA PRO A 73 -3.62 11.04 6.13
C PRO A 73 -3.71 11.95 7.37
N ALA A 74 -2.81 12.94 7.51
CA ALA A 74 -2.84 13.88 8.63
C ALA A 74 -4.12 14.73 8.62
N LYS A 75 -4.57 15.18 7.44
CA LYS A 75 -5.83 15.93 7.32
C LYS A 75 -7.04 15.07 7.68
N ASN A 76 -7.03 13.79 7.31
CA ASN A 76 -8.08 12.84 7.70
C ASN A 76 -8.14 12.67 9.23
N TRP A 77 -6.97 12.55 9.88
CA TRP A 77 -6.89 12.49 11.34
C TRP A 77 -7.38 13.77 12.00
N GLU A 78 -7.00 14.94 11.50
CA GLU A 78 -7.48 16.22 12.01
C GLU A 78 -9.01 16.29 11.99
N ASN A 79 -9.65 15.91 10.88
CA ASN A 79 -11.11 15.91 10.77
C ASN A 79 -11.77 15.00 11.84
N VAL A 80 -11.18 13.82 12.10
CA VAL A 80 -11.65 12.92 13.16
C VAL A 80 -11.48 13.57 14.53
N LEU A 81 -10.31 14.16 14.82
CA LEU A 81 -10.03 14.79 16.12
C LEU A 81 -10.94 16.00 16.38
N LEU A 82 -11.19 16.85 15.39
CA LEU A 82 -12.11 17.99 15.51
C LEU A 82 -13.55 17.54 15.74
N SER A 83 -13.97 16.39 15.20
CA SER A 83 -15.31 15.84 15.41
C SER A 83 -15.58 15.40 16.85
N LEU A 84 -14.54 15.25 17.68
CA LEU A 84 -14.67 14.86 19.09
C LEU A 84 -15.16 16.01 19.99
N GLY A 85 -15.29 17.24 19.46
CA GLY A 85 -15.99 18.33 20.15
C GLY A 85 -15.28 18.93 21.36
N VAL A 86 -13.96 18.77 21.47
CA VAL A 86 -13.16 19.41 22.53
C VAL A 86 -13.24 20.94 22.40
N ALA A 87 -13.56 21.62 23.51
CA ALA A 87 -13.66 23.08 23.52
C ALA A 87 -12.34 23.75 23.08
N GLY A 88 -12.41 24.63 22.09
CA GLY A 88 -11.24 25.31 21.52
C GLY A 88 -10.50 24.54 20.42
N GLY A 89 -11.06 23.45 19.88
CA GLY A 89 -10.50 22.76 18.72
C GLY A 89 -10.62 23.60 17.44
N GLU A 90 -9.49 23.92 16.82
CA GLU A 90 -9.42 24.65 15.56
C GLU A 90 -8.53 23.90 14.55
N PRO A 91 -8.72 24.09 13.23
CA PRO A 91 -7.83 23.55 12.23
C PRO A 91 -6.37 24.01 12.45
N GLY A 92 -5.45 23.07 12.35
CA GLY A 92 -4.01 23.33 12.37
C GLY A 92 -3.50 23.95 11.08
N VAL A 93 -2.24 24.36 11.11
CA VAL A 93 -1.50 24.88 9.94
C VAL A 93 -0.92 23.71 9.15
N GLU A 94 -0.92 23.83 7.83
CA GLU A 94 -0.29 22.84 6.96
C GLU A 94 1.24 22.83 7.20
N GLY A 95 1.73 21.74 7.77
CA GLY A 95 3.15 21.52 8.02
C GLY A 95 3.86 20.90 6.81
N GLU A 96 5.14 21.19 6.66
CA GLU A 96 6.00 20.47 5.72
C GLU A 96 6.38 19.11 6.33
N GLU A 97 6.20 18.04 5.57
CA GLU A 97 6.60 16.72 6.04
C GLU A 97 8.14 16.65 6.11
N ILE A 98 8.65 16.41 7.32
CA ILE A 98 10.06 16.16 7.52
C ILE A 98 10.28 14.65 7.40
N ALA A 99 10.77 14.21 6.24
CA ALA A 99 11.18 12.83 6.07
C ALA A 99 12.28 12.49 7.11
N PRO A 100 12.23 11.32 7.77
CA PRO A 100 13.37 10.87 8.55
C PRO A 100 14.61 10.84 7.67
N LEU A 101 15.77 11.28 8.18
CA LEU A 101 17.07 11.16 7.52
C LEU A 101 17.54 9.69 7.46
N ALA A 102 16.71 8.78 6.97
CA ALA A 102 17.00 7.36 6.87
C ALA A 102 17.83 7.07 5.61
N LYS A 103 19.06 7.61 5.55
CA LYS A 103 20.04 7.21 4.54
C LYS A 103 20.50 5.75 4.69
N GLU A 104 20.22 5.09 5.82
CA GLU A 104 20.65 3.71 6.09
C GLU A 104 19.86 2.62 5.34
N ASN A 105 18.65 2.91 4.83
CA ASN A 105 17.81 1.91 4.16
C ASN A 105 17.72 2.09 2.64
N VAL A 106 18.50 3.02 2.07
CA VAL A 106 18.63 3.15 0.61
C VAL A 106 19.54 2.02 0.15
N ALA A 107 19.00 1.04 -0.57
CA ALA A 107 19.80 0.02 -1.22
C ALA A 107 20.84 0.69 -2.12
N ALA A 108 22.12 0.51 -1.81
CA ALA A 108 23.22 0.92 -2.67
C ALA A 108 23.14 0.20 -4.02
N PRO A 109 23.60 0.83 -5.12
CA PRO A 109 23.45 0.31 -6.49
C PRO A 109 24.04 -1.07 -6.71
#